data_AF-A0A350ILF1-F1
#
_entry.id   AF-A0A350ILF1-F1
#
_cell.length_a   1.000
_cell.length_b   1.000
_cell.length_c   1.000
_cell.angle_alpha   90.00
_cell.angle_beta   90.00
_cell.angle_gamma   90.00
#
_symmetry.space_group_name_H-M   'P 1'
#
loop_
_entity.id
_entity.type
_entity.pdbx_description
1 polymer ?
#
loop_
_entity_poly.entity_id
_entity_poly.type
_entity_poly.pdbx_seq_one_letter_code
_entity_poly.pdbx_strand_id
1 'polypeptide(L)'
;MKIWTIPNLLSFIRLLLVPFIGYSLYYNDTTIALVFIVIAYSLDLLDGWVARRFHQVSEFGKAFDPFADKVLYGVIVLVLVIKNFIPLW
;
A
#
# COMPACT_ATOMS: atom_id res chain seq x y z
N MET A 1 -15.71 2.59 19.43
CA MET A 1 -14.67 2.27 18.43
C MET A 1 -14.67 3.35 17.36
N LYS A 2 -13.62 4.17 17.26
CA LYS A 2 -13.52 5.20 16.22
C LYS A 2 -12.79 4.57 15.01
N ILE A 3 -13.58 4.09 14.06
CA ILE A 3 -13.11 3.35 12.87
C ILE A 3 -12.52 4.31 11.83
N TRP A 4 -13.02 5.55 11.79
CA TRP A 4 -12.59 6.61 10.88
C TRP A 4 -11.63 7.56 11.59
N THR A 5 -10.34 7.28 11.47
CA THR A 5 -9.26 8.22 11.80
C THR A 5 -8.55 8.61 10.50
N ILE A 6 -7.90 9.79 10.49
CA ILE A 6 -7.14 10.26 9.31
C ILE A 6 -6.12 9.19 8.86
N PRO A 7 -5.37 8.54 9.77
CA PRO A 7 -4.46 7.45 9.40
C PRO A 7 -5.15 6.32 8.62
N ASN A 8 -6.28 5.80 9.13
CA ASN A 8 -6.99 4.68 8.46
C ASN A 8 -7.47 5.06 7.04
N LEU A 9 -7.83 6.32 6.81
CA LEU A 9 -8.21 6.79 5.48
C LEU A 9 -7.01 6.77 4.53
N LEU A 10 -5.83 7.20 4.98
CA LEU A 10 -4.61 7.15 4.20
C LEU A 10 -4.22 5.71 3.87
N SER A 11 -4.32 4.80 4.84
CA SER A 11 -4.05 3.37 4.64
C SER A 11 -5.05 2.74 3.65
N PHE A 12 -6.31 3.19 3.65
CA PHE A 12 -7.31 2.77 2.67
C PHE A 12 -7.00 3.29 1.26
N ILE A 13 -6.58 4.56 1.13
CA ILE A 13 -6.14 5.13 -0.15
C ILE A 13 -4.93 4.35 -0.69
N ARG A 14 -3.98 3.99 0.18
CA ARG A 14 -2.85 3.13 -0.17
C ARG A 14 -3.29 1.77 -0.70
N LEU A 15 -4.26 1.13 -0.03
CA LEU A 15 -4.83 -0.14 -0.51
C LEU A 15 -5.46 0.02 -1.91
N LEU A 16 -6.14 1.15 -2.15
CA LEU A 16 -6.77 1.46 -3.42
C LEU A 16 -5.74 1.71 -4.53
N LEU A 17 -4.54 2.20 -4.20
CA LEU A 17 -3.41 2.36 -5.13
C LEU A 17 -2.77 1.03 -5.56
N VAL A 18 -2.86 -0.03 -4.74
CA VAL A 18 -2.26 -1.35 -5.05
C VAL A 18 -2.66 -1.91 -6.42
N PRO A 19 -3.95 -2.01 -6.80
CA PRO A 19 -4.31 -2.50 -8.13
C PRO A 19 -3.80 -1.62 -9.27
N PHE A 20 -3.67 -0.30 -9.08
CA PHE A 20 -3.08 0.59 -10.08
C PHE A 20 -1.58 0.35 -10.26
N ILE A 21 -0.86 0.12 -9.15
CA ILE A 21 0.56 -0.26 -9.20
C ILE A 21 0.72 -1.58 -9.96
N GLY A 22 -0.08 -2.59 -9.61
CA GLY A 22 -0.05 -3.89 -10.28
C GLY A 22 -0.38 -3.79 -11.77
N TYR A 23 -1.39 -2.99 -12.13
CA TYR A 23 -1.76 -2.73 -13.51
C TYR A 23 -0.61 -2.04 -14.27
N SER A 24 -0.03 -0.95 -13.76
CA SER A 24 1.09 -0.27 -14.44
C SER A 24 2.32 -1.17 -14.60
N LEU A 25 2.65 -1.99 -13.59
CA LEU A 25 3.70 -3.00 -13.70
C LEU A 25 3.36 -4.04 -14.78
N TYR A 26 2.10 -4.45 -14.90
CA TYR A 26 1.65 -5.40 -15.91
C TYR A 26 1.72 -4.83 -17.34
N TYR A 27 1.52 -3.53 -17.55
CA TYR A 27 1.64 -2.91 -18.88
C TYR A 27 3.05 -2.42 -19.22
N ASN A 28 4.05 -2.70 -18.38
CA ASN A 28 5.43 -2.21 -18.50
C ASN A 28 5.55 -0.67 -18.43
N ASP A 29 4.58 0.01 -17.82
CA ASP A 29 4.63 1.45 -17.57
C ASP A 29 5.44 1.73 -16.29
N THR A 30 6.73 1.40 -16.33
CA THR A 30 7.61 1.40 -15.15
C THR A 30 7.69 2.77 -14.48
N THR A 31 7.62 3.86 -15.26
CA THR A 31 7.61 5.23 -14.73
C THR A 31 6.36 5.50 -13.89
N ILE A 32 5.18 5.10 -14.38
CA ILE A 32 3.91 5.31 -13.67
C ILE A 32 3.86 4.43 -12.42
N ALA A 33 4.31 3.17 -12.54
CA ALA A 33 4.43 2.26 -11.40
C ALA A 33 5.34 2.83 -10.30
N LEU A 34 6.52 3.37 -10.67
CA LEU A 34 7.43 4.03 -9.73
C LEU A 34 6.79 5.22 -9.02
N VAL A 35 6.07 6.08 -9.77
CA VAL A 35 5.37 7.22 -9.19
C VAL A 35 4.34 6.76 -8.16
N PHE A 36 3.51 5.77 -8.48
CA PHE A 36 2.52 5.25 -7.54
C PHE A 36 3.14 4.57 -6.32
N ILE A 37 4.25 3.84 -6.48
CA ILE A 37 5.00 3.23 -5.38
C ILE A 37 5.53 4.32 -4.42
N VAL A 38 6.15 5.37 -4.98
CA VAL A 38 6.66 6.50 -4.17
C VAL A 38 5.53 7.19 -3.41
N ILE A 39 4.37 7.39 -4.05
CA ILE A 39 3.18 7.96 -3.39
C ILE A 39 2.69 7.03 -2.28
N ALA A 40 2.57 5.73 -2.54
CA ALA A 40 2.11 4.75 -1.56
C ALA A 40 3.01 4.70 -0.32
N TYR A 41 4.33 4.73 -0.52
CA TYR A 41 5.30 4.77 0.58
C TYR A 41 5.24 6.09 1.36
N SER A 42 5.04 7.21 0.65
CA SER A 42 4.87 8.51 1.31
C SER A 42 3.60 8.58 2.17
N LEU A 43 2.52 7.93 1.73
CA LEU A 43 1.26 7.85 2.48
C LEU A 43 1.41 7.05 3.79
N ASP A 44 2.17 5.96 3.79
CA ASP A 44 2.47 5.15 4.99
C ASP A 44 3.34 5.92 6.02
N LEU A 45 4.27 6.75 5.53
CA LEU A 45 5.02 7.60 6.45
C LEU A 45 4.13 8.69 7.05
N LEU A 46 3.23 9.25 6.24
CA LEU A 46 2.30 10.28 6.67
C LEU A 46 1.26 9.75 7.65
N ASP A 47 0.65 8.58 7.41
CA ASP A 47 -0.37 8.02 8.29
C ASP A 47 0.21 7.64 9.67
N GLY A 48 1.40 7.05 9.71
CA GLY A 48 2.12 6.73 10.94
C GLY A 48 2.61 7.99 11.67
N TRP A 49 2.98 9.04 10.94
CA TRP A 49 3.32 10.33 11.55
C TRP A 49 2.09 11.03 12.13
N VAL A 50 0.97 11.07 11.40
CA VAL A 50 -0.30 11.65 11.86
C VAL A 50 -0.84 10.87 13.05
N ALA A 51 -0.81 9.55 13.02
CA ALA A 51 -1.27 8.70 14.12
C ALA A 51 -0.51 9.00 15.42
N ARG A 52 0.83 9.12 15.34
CA ARG A 52 1.69 9.47 16.49
C ARG A 52 1.48 10.89 16.98
N ARG A 53 1.43 11.87 16.06
CA ARG A 53 1.34 13.29 16.43
C ARG A 53 -0.02 13.67 17.02
N PHE A 54 -1.10 13.09 16.51
CA PHE A 54 -2.46 13.37 16.98
C PHE A 54 -2.98 12.36 18.01
N HIS A 55 -2.14 11.42 18.46
CA HIS A 55 -2.53 10.32 19.36
C HIS A 55 -3.77 9.55 18.84
N GLN A 56 -3.92 9.46 17.52
CA GLN A 56 -5.04 8.81 16.83
C GLN A 56 -4.73 7.35 16.47
N VAL A 57 -4.06 6.65 17.37
CA VAL A 57 -3.76 5.23 17.19
C VAL A 57 -5.05 4.43 17.40
N SER A 58 -5.50 3.71 16.38
CA SER A 58 -6.69 2.87 16.46
C SER A 58 -6.33 1.38 16.42
N GLU A 59 -7.02 0.56 17.20
CA GLU A 59 -6.85 -0.91 17.18
C GLU A 59 -7.19 -1.50 15.80
N PHE A 60 -8.12 -0.87 15.08
CA PHE A 60 -8.43 -1.24 13.69
C PHE A 60 -7.27 -0.96 12.76
N GLY A 61 -6.66 0.23 12.81
CA GLY A 61 -5.49 0.59 11.99
C GLY A 61 -4.33 -0.36 12.21
N LYS A 62 -4.02 -0.69 13.47
CA LYS A 62 -2.98 -1.69 13.80
C LYS A 62 -3.20 -3.06 13.17
N ALA A 63 -4.45 -3.48 12.96
CA ALA A 63 -4.77 -4.75 12.31
C ALA A 63 -4.85 -4.61 10.78
N PHE A 64 -5.29 -3.45 10.29
CA PHE A 64 -5.49 -3.16 8.88
C PHE A 64 -4.18 -2.86 8.16
N ASP A 65 -3.22 -2.20 8.80
CA ASP A 65 -1.92 -1.88 8.20
C ASP A 65 -1.14 -3.14 7.78
N PRO A 66 -0.95 -4.17 8.63
CA PRO A 66 -0.32 -5.43 8.21
C PRO A 66 -1.08 -6.17 7.12
N PHE A 67 -2.41 -5.98 7.05
CA PHE A 67 -3.23 -6.58 6.00
C PHE A 67 -2.99 -5.87 4.66
N ALA A 68 -3.04 -4.53 4.65
CA ALA A 68 -2.79 -3.73 3.46
C ALA A 68 -1.37 -3.95 2.92
N ASP A 69 -0.37 -4.04 3.79
CA ASP A 69 1.01 -4.34 3.40
C ASP A 69 1.13 -5.72 2.73
N LYS A 70 0.51 -6.76 3.30
CA LYS A 70 0.51 -8.10 2.69
C LYS A 70 -0.15 -8.11 1.31
N VAL A 71 -1.22 -7.35 1.12
CA VAL A 71 -1.88 -7.20 -0.18
C VAL A 71 -0.96 -6.50 -1.18
N LEU A 72 -0.29 -5.41 -0.79
CA LEU A 72 0.67 -4.70 -1.64
C LEU A 72 1.80 -5.63 -2.10
N TYR A 73 2.50 -6.27 -1.15
CA TYR A 73 3.59 -7.19 -1.48
C TYR A 73 3.10 -8.37 -2.31
N GLY A 74 1.94 -8.94 -1.97
CA GLY A 74 1.32 -10.04 -2.72
C GLY A 74 1.06 -9.67 -4.18
N VAL A 75 0.49 -8.49 -4.44
CA VAL A 75 0.21 -8.01 -5.81
C VAL A 75 1.50 -7.75 -6.57
N ILE A 76 2.50 -7.10 -5.96
CA ILE A 76 3.79 -6.85 -6.61
C ILE A 76 4.46 -8.17 -7.00
N VAL A 77 4.55 -9.13 -6.08
CA VAL A 77 5.15 -10.45 -6.34
C VAL A 77 4.36 -11.18 -7.43
N LEU A 78 3.03 -11.19 -7.36
CA LEU A 78 2.18 -11.85 -8.34
C LEU A 78 2.40 -11.30 -9.75
N VAL A 79 2.48 -9.97 -9.90
CA VAL A 79 2.75 -9.35 -11.20
C VAL A 79 4.16 -9.67 -11.70
N LEU A 80 5.17 -9.66 -10.83
CA LEU A 80 6.54 -10.00 -11.21
C LEU A 80 6.68 -11.47 -11.64
N VAL A 81 5.98 -12.38 -10.97
CA VAL A 81 5.90 -13.80 -11.35
C VAL A 81 5.21 -13.95 -12.71
N ILE A 82 4.05 -13.30 -12.93
CA ILE A 82 3.34 -13.34 -14.23
C ILE A 82 4.22 -12.82 -15.36
N LYS A 83 5.06 -11.82 -15.07
CA LYS A 83 6.02 -11.24 -16.02
C LYS A 83 7.30 -12.09 -16.21
N ASN A 84 7.43 -13.22 -15.51
CA ASN A 84 8.64 -14.06 -15.49
C ASN A 84 9.92 -13.32 -15.04
N PHE A 85 9.80 -12.25 -14.25
CA PHE A 85 10.96 -11.58 -13.64
C PHE A 85 11.51 -12.34 -12.44
N ILE A 86 10.64 -13.05 -11.71
CA ILE A 86 11.01 -13.83 -10.53
C ILE A 86 10.52 -15.28 -10.72
N PRO A 87 11.38 -16.28 -10.49
CA PRO A 87 10.97 -17.67 -10.51
C PRO A 87 10.08 -18.05 -9.31
N LEU A 88 9.21 -19.04 -9.52
CA LEU A 88 8.26 -19.54 -8.50
C LEU A 88 8.89 -20.50 -7.46
N TRP A 89 10.20 -20.78 -7.55
CA TRP A 89 10.90 -21.81 -6.79
C TRP A 89 11.85 -21.26 -5.73
#